data_AF-A0A520S193-F1
#
_entry.id   AF-A0A520S193-F1
#
_cell.length_a   1.000
_cell.length_b   1.000
_cell.length_c   1.000
_cell.angle_alpha   90.00
_cell.angle_beta   90.00
_cell.angle_gamma   90.00
#
_symmetry.space_group_name_H-M   'P 1'
#
loop_
_entity.id
_entity.type
_entity.pdbx_description
1 polymer ?
#
loop_
_entity_poly.entity_id
_entity_poly.type
_entity_poly.pdbx_seq_one_letter_code
_entity_poly.pdbx_strand_id
1 'polypeptide(L)'
;MNKIQIALTLFLLGISVTNAQTVYIRDVIYVPLRGGQSSEHRILHNGLRSGTRLELVEENTESGYSRVRTETGKEGWIPNQYLVSQPIAADLLDQRERRLKALDQEHRADLLRIEELENILARNTLTEESLKAKNIDIQEKLDTITQLSANAIKIKEENSQLLIERESLIANVDALDSAYKALEDDSKRQWFLYGAGVVSIAIIFGFWLARRIYHNNNSGGWA
;
A
#
# COMPACT_ATOMS: atom_id res chain seq x y z
N MET A 1 -70.91 47.97 34.35
CA MET A 1 -69.45 47.71 34.20
C MET A 1 -68.91 47.34 35.56
N ASN A 2 -68.49 46.09 35.75
CA ASN A 2 -68.14 45.57 37.08
C ASN A 2 -66.84 46.20 37.57
N LYS A 3 -66.74 46.57 38.85
CA LYS A 3 -65.55 47.20 39.48
C LYS A 3 -64.26 46.40 39.22
N ILE A 4 -64.38 45.08 39.07
CA ILE A 4 -63.30 44.16 38.72
C ILE A 4 -62.74 44.42 37.32
N GLN A 5 -63.59 44.74 36.34
CA GLN A 5 -63.16 45.07 34.98
C GLN A 5 -62.40 46.39 34.92
N ILE A 6 -62.79 47.38 35.73
CA ILE A 6 -62.10 48.67 35.84
C ILE A 6 -60.74 48.51 36.53
N ALA A 7 -60.66 47.68 37.57
CA ALA A 7 -59.38 47.38 38.22
C ALA A 7 -58.42 46.63 37.29
N LEU A 8 -58.93 45.71 36.46
CA LEU A 8 -58.12 44.94 35.53
C LEU A 8 -57.59 45.80 34.36
N THR A 9 -58.41 46.72 33.83
CA THR A 9 -57.94 47.67 32.80
C THR A 9 -56.97 48.71 33.35
N LEU A 10 -57.14 49.16 34.60
CA LEU A 10 -56.19 50.07 35.25
C LEU A 10 -54.86 49.38 35.57
N PHE A 11 -54.87 48.08 35.88
CA PHE A 11 -53.66 47.29 36.10
C PHE A 11 -52.88 47.03 34.79
N LEU A 12 -53.56 46.80 33.67
CA LEU A 12 -52.91 46.64 32.36
C LEU A 12 -52.29 47.94 31.81
N LEU A 13 -52.84 49.11 32.15
CA LEU A 13 -52.26 50.41 31.75
C LEU A 13 -50.95 50.76 32.50
N GLY A 14 -50.66 50.09 33.62
CA GLY A 14 -49.48 50.38 34.45
C GLY A 14 -48.17 49.75 33.95
N ILE A 15 -48.21 48.85 32.97
CA ILE A 15 -47.03 48.14 32.45
C ILE A 15 -46.41 48.96 31.30
N SER A 16 -45.84 50.11 31.63
CA SER A 16 -44.96 50.82 30.70
C SER A 16 -43.60 50.13 30.70
N VAL A 17 -43.35 49.28 29.69
CA VAL A 17 -42.04 48.64 29.48
C VAL A 17 -41.05 49.72 29.06
N THR A 18 -40.32 50.27 30.04
CA THR A 18 -39.21 51.17 29.78
C THR A 18 -38.08 50.39 29.11
N ASN A 19 -37.96 50.51 27.79
CA ASN A 19 -36.82 49.98 27.04
C ASN A 19 -35.66 50.97 27.19
N ALA A 20 -34.87 50.79 28.25
CA ALA A 20 -33.63 51.54 28.41
C ALA A 20 -32.61 51.03 27.38
N GLN A 21 -32.38 51.80 26.32
CA GLN A 21 -31.35 51.50 25.33
C GLN A 21 -29.98 51.85 25.91
N THR A 22 -29.11 50.86 26.05
CA THR A 22 -27.70 51.10 26.38
C THR A 22 -27.01 51.77 25.20
N VAL A 23 -26.48 52.97 25.42
CA VAL A 23 -25.69 53.73 24.44
C VAL A 23 -24.27 53.94 24.98
N TYR A 24 -23.30 54.09 24.08
CA TYR A 24 -21.89 54.25 24.42
C TYR A 24 -21.33 55.55 23.86
N ILE A 25 -20.37 56.14 24.57
CA ILE A 25 -19.61 57.29 24.10
C ILE A 25 -18.61 56.83 23.04
N ARG A 26 -18.45 57.62 21.98
CA ARG A 26 -17.50 57.33 20.90
C ARG A 26 -16.07 57.56 21.37
N ASP A 27 -15.19 56.58 21.15
CA ASP A 27 -13.76 56.62 21.50
C ASP A 27 -12.89 57.43 20.52
N VAL A 28 -13.49 57.99 19.46
CA VAL A 28 -12.78 58.73 18.41
C VAL A 28 -12.85 60.22 18.72
N ILE A 29 -11.68 60.84 18.88
CA ILE A 29 -11.51 62.29 19.01
C ILE A 29 -10.90 62.88 17.75
N TYR A 30 -11.11 64.18 17.57
CA TYR A 30 -10.57 64.97 16.47
C TYR A 30 -9.75 66.12 17.04
N VAL A 31 -8.47 66.17 16.69
CA VAL A 31 -7.52 67.14 17.22
C VAL A 31 -7.15 68.15 16.12
N PRO A 32 -7.32 69.47 16.36
CA PRO A 32 -6.97 70.46 15.37
C PRO A 32 -5.44 70.64 15.27
N LEU A 33 -4.94 70.76 14.05
CA LEU A 33 -3.55 71.16 13.78
C LEU A 33 -3.47 72.68 13.75
N ARG A 34 -2.60 73.30 14.55
CA ARG A 34 -2.55 74.76 14.70
C ARG A 34 -1.25 75.37 14.15
N GLY A 35 -1.29 76.65 13.84
CA GLY A 35 -0.12 77.39 13.33
C GLY A 35 0.93 77.75 14.39
N GLY A 36 0.63 77.59 15.68
CA GLY A 36 1.55 77.93 16.77
C GLY A 36 1.20 77.21 18.09
N GLN A 37 2.04 77.45 19.10
CA GLN A 37 2.06 76.74 20.39
C GLN A 37 0.99 77.23 21.39
N SER A 38 -0.20 77.62 20.91
CA SER A 38 -1.31 78.01 21.80
C SER A 38 -2.68 77.81 21.15
N SER A 39 -3.74 77.83 21.97
CA SER A 39 -5.15 77.73 21.53
C SER A 39 -5.60 78.88 20.64
N GLU A 40 -4.95 80.04 20.73
CA GLU A 40 -5.32 81.26 20.00
C GLU A 40 -4.82 81.27 18.55
N HIS A 41 -3.90 80.36 18.21
CA HIS A 41 -3.36 80.29 16.86
C HIS A 41 -4.36 79.70 15.87
N ARG A 42 -4.28 80.20 14.63
CA ARG A 42 -5.09 79.75 13.48
C ARG A 42 -5.03 78.23 13.33
N ILE A 43 -6.20 77.63 13.11
CA ILE A 43 -6.30 76.21 12.82
C ILE A 43 -5.93 75.99 11.34
N LEU A 44 -4.91 75.17 11.11
CA LEU A 44 -4.43 74.73 9.80
C LEU A 44 -5.19 73.49 9.31
N HIS A 45 -5.70 72.65 10.23
CA HIS A 45 -6.53 71.49 9.92
C HIS A 45 -7.54 71.20 11.04
N ASN A 46 -8.83 71.09 10.71
CA ASN A 46 -9.94 71.03 11.69
C ASN A 46 -10.30 69.62 12.20
N GLY A 47 -9.35 68.70 12.29
CA GLY A 47 -9.67 67.37 12.85
C GLY A 47 -8.82 66.25 12.31
N LEU A 48 -7.60 66.16 12.83
CA LEU A 48 -6.83 64.91 12.74
C LEU A 48 -7.52 63.89 13.64
N ARG A 49 -7.91 62.76 13.07
CA ARG A 49 -8.62 61.69 13.80
C ARG A 49 -7.64 60.99 14.74
N SER A 50 -8.12 60.47 15.87
CA SER A 50 -7.35 59.51 16.68
C SER A 50 -6.74 58.41 15.81
N GLY A 51 -5.47 58.09 16.06
CA GLY A 51 -4.71 57.08 15.31
C GLY A 51 -4.10 57.58 14.00
N THR A 52 -4.33 58.83 13.60
CA THR A 52 -3.58 59.42 12.47
C THR A 52 -2.08 59.39 12.78
N ARG A 53 -1.30 58.74 11.91
CA ARG A 53 0.15 58.69 12.02
C ARG A 53 0.73 60.08 11.75
N LEU A 54 1.62 60.51 12.63
CA LEU A 54 2.28 61.80 12.57
C LEU A 54 3.78 61.59 12.77
N GLU A 55 4.59 62.39 12.07
CA GLU A 55 6.02 62.51 12.32
C GLU A 55 6.24 63.65 13.33
N LEU A 56 6.94 63.37 14.42
CA LEU A 56 7.32 64.39 15.41
C LEU A 56 8.51 65.17 14.87
N VAL A 57 8.36 66.48 14.69
CA VAL A 57 9.40 67.39 14.19
C VAL A 57 10.11 68.09 15.34
N GLU A 58 9.34 68.56 16.32
CA GLU A 58 9.84 69.29 17.49
C GLU A 58 8.90 69.04 18.67
N GLU A 59 9.44 68.87 19.87
CA GLU A 59 8.67 68.73 21.10
C GLU A 59 9.02 69.88 22.04
N ASN A 60 8.01 70.63 22.47
CA ASN A 60 8.17 71.65 23.50
C ASN A 60 7.34 71.27 24.73
N THR A 61 8.03 70.85 25.79
CA THR A 61 7.42 70.45 27.06
C THR A 61 7.00 71.65 27.91
N GLU A 62 7.63 72.82 27.73
CA GLU A 62 7.31 74.05 28.47
C GLU A 62 5.98 74.65 27.99
N SER A 63 5.75 74.70 26.68
CA SER A 63 4.48 75.18 26.13
C SER A 63 3.38 74.10 26.12
N GLY A 64 3.76 72.82 26.23
CA GLY A 64 2.84 71.69 26.16
C GLY A 64 2.38 71.36 24.72
N TYR A 65 3.10 71.86 23.70
CA TYR A 65 2.82 71.64 22.30
C TYR A 65 4.01 71.01 21.56
N SER A 66 3.68 70.17 20.59
CA SER A 66 4.66 69.55 19.69
C SER A 66 4.34 69.90 18.25
N ARG A 67 5.39 70.17 17.48
CA ARG A 67 5.31 70.34 16.04
C ARG A 67 5.34 68.97 15.38
N VAL A 68 4.35 68.70 14.55
CA VAL A 68 4.20 67.45 13.83
C VAL A 68 4.05 67.68 12.34
N ARG A 69 4.42 66.68 11.55
CA ARG A 69 4.17 66.60 10.11
C ARG A 69 3.21 65.45 9.82
N THR A 70 2.17 65.75 9.05
CA THR A 70 1.21 64.74 8.55
C THR A 70 1.78 64.00 7.33
N GLU A 71 1.25 62.83 7.00
CA GLU A 71 1.62 62.10 5.77
C GLU A 71 1.44 62.93 4.48
N THR A 72 0.55 63.93 4.50
CA THR A 72 0.34 64.87 3.39
C THR A 72 1.39 65.99 3.30
N GLY A 73 2.39 65.99 4.19
CA GLY A 73 3.46 67.00 4.26
C GLY A 73 3.08 68.28 5.01
N LYS A 74 1.85 68.42 5.51
CA LYS A 74 1.45 69.60 6.30
C LYS A 74 2.04 69.56 7.69
N GLU A 75 2.61 70.68 8.11
CA GLU A 75 3.18 70.87 9.45
C GLU A 75 2.33 71.80 10.31
N GLY A 76 2.37 71.57 11.62
CA GLY A 76 1.76 72.45 12.60
C GLY A 76 1.91 71.91 14.01
N TRP A 77 1.27 72.58 14.96
CA TRP A 77 1.39 72.33 16.39
C TRP A 77 0.16 71.62 16.94
N ILE A 78 0.38 70.63 17.81
CA ILE A 78 -0.63 69.83 18.50
C ILE A 78 -0.28 69.75 20.00
N PRO A 79 -1.27 69.78 20.92
CA PRO A 79 -1.00 69.55 22.34
C PRO A 79 -0.42 68.16 22.64
N ASN A 80 0.60 68.10 23.49
CA ASN A 80 1.34 66.87 23.80
C ASN A 80 0.44 65.76 24.37
N GLN A 81 -0.61 66.11 25.12
CA GLN A 81 -1.53 65.15 25.73
C GLN A 81 -2.27 64.23 24.74
N TYR A 82 -2.31 64.60 23.45
CA TYR A 82 -2.95 63.79 22.41
C TYR A 82 -1.97 62.94 21.61
N LEU A 83 -0.67 63.06 21.88
CA LEU A 83 0.37 62.33 21.19
C LEU A 83 0.79 61.12 22.03
N VAL A 84 0.86 59.96 21.38
CA VAL A 84 1.34 58.71 21.97
C VAL A 84 2.33 58.07 21.00
N SER A 85 3.34 57.39 21.53
CA SER A 85 4.39 56.75 20.73
C SER A 85 3.95 55.42 20.11
N GLN A 86 2.83 54.85 20.57
CA GLN A 86 2.28 53.58 20.11
C GLN A 86 0.96 53.77 19.34
N PRO A 87 0.60 52.85 18.42
CA PRO A 87 -0.70 52.88 17.76
C PRO A 87 -1.86 52.85 18.76
N ILE A 88 -3.00 53.40 18.35
CA ILE A 88 -4.20 53.41 19.19
C ILE A 88 -4.74 51.99 19.41
N ALA A 89 -5.50 51.81 20.49
CA ALA A 89 -6.08 50.52 20.86
C ALA A 89 -6.91 49.90 19.73
N ALA A 90 -7.65 50.71 18.96
CA ALA A 90 -8.46 50.22 17.84
C ALA A 90 -7.62 49.58 16.72
N ASP A 91 -6.50 50.17 16.36
CA ASP A 91 -5.61 49.64 15.31
C ASP A 91 -4.89 48.37 15.80
N LEU A 92 -4.48 48.36 17.07
CA LEU A 92 -3.91 47.17 17.70
C LEU A 92 -4.93 46.03 17.75
N LEU A 93 -6.20 46.32 18.06
CA LEU A 93 -7.27 45.33 18.09
C LEU A 93 -7.51 44.75 16.69
N ASP A 94 -7.64 45.58 15.66
CA ASP A 94 -7.79 45.10 14.28
C ASP A 94 -6.60 44.23 13.85
N GLN A 95 -5.37 44.64 14.16
CA GLN A 95 -4.17 43.83 13.88
C GLN A 95 -4.22 42.47 14.59
N ARG A 96 -4.62 42.45 15.86
CA ARG A 96 -4.72 41.21 16.66
C ARG A 96 -5.83 40.31 16.16
N GLU A 97 -7.00 40.84 15.82
CA GLU A 97 -8.11 40.08 15.24
C GLU A 97 -7.72 39.47 13.90
N ARG A 98 -7.03 40.22 13.03
CA ARG A 98 -6.50 39.69 11.77
C ARG A 98 -5.51 38.56 12.00
N ARG A 99 -4.61 38.72 12.97
CA ARG A 99 -3.62 37.69 13.34
C ARG A 99 -4.30 36.44 13.91
N LEU A 100 -5.30 36.60 14.76
CA LEU A 100 -6.08 35.49 15.30
C LEU A 100 -6.83 34.75 14.18
N LYS A 101 -7.49 35.47 13.28
CA LYS A 101 -8.17 34.86 12.12
C LYS A 101 -7.19 34.07 11.24
N ALA A 102 -6.00 34.62 10.97
CA ALA A 102 -4.97 33.94 10.19
C ALA A 102 -4.48 32.67 10.91
N LEU A 103 -4.22 32.77 12.22
CA LEU A 103 -3.77 31.65 13.03
C LEU A 103 -4.83 30.56 13.15
N ASP A 104 -6.11 30.93 13.29
CA ASP A 104 -7.22 29.99 13.30
C ASP A 104 -7.37 29.26 11.95
N GLN A 105 -7.12 29.95 10.84
CA GLN A 105 -7.11 29.35 9.51
C GLN A 105 -5.95 28.37 9.33
N GLU A 106 -4.75 28.77 9.74
CA GLU A 106 -3.55 27.91 9.73
C GLU A 106 -3.77 26.68 10.60
N HIS A 107 -4.24 26.87 11.83
CA HIS A 107 -4.52 25.77 12.75
C HIS A 107 -5.54 24.77 12.18
N ARG A 108 -6.60 25.24 11.53
CA ARG A 108 -7.56 24.36 10.85
C ARG A 108 -6.92 23.60 9.69
N ALA A 109 -6.06 24.24 8.91
CA ALA A 109 -5.35 23.59 7.82
C ALA A 109 -4.39 22.51 8.35
N ASP A 110 -3.69 22.79 9.45
CA ASP A 110 -2.79 21.84 10.11
C ASP A 110 -3.54 20.62 10.64
N LEU A 111 -4.72 20.80 11.26
CA LEU A 111 -5.55 19.70 11.73
C LEU A 111 -5.98 18.79 10.56
N LEU A 112 -6.40 19.37 9.45
CA LEU A 112 -6.74 18.59 8.23
C LEU A 112 -5.51 17.86 7.68
N ARG A 113 -4.33 18.48 7.74
CA ARG A 113 -3.09 17.87 7.30
C ARG A 113 -2.67 16.70 8.19
N ILE A 114 -2.85 16.82 9.50
CA ILE A 114 -2.60 15.73 10.45
C ILE A 114 -3.54 14.55 10.16
N GLU A 115 -4.83 14.80 9.98
CA GLU A 115 -5.81 13.77 9.63
C GLU A 115 -5.45 13.07 8.32
N GLU A 116 -5.00 13.82 7.30
CA GLU A 116 -4.54 13.25 6.04
C GLU A 116 -3.30 12.36 6.23
N LEU A 117 -2.32 12.82 7.01
CA LEU A 117 -1.10 12.06 7.30
C LEU A 117 -1.39 10.78 8.08
N GLU A 118 -2.29 10.82 9.06
CA GLU A 118 -2.73 9.62 9.79
C GLU A 118 -3.38 8.60 8.86
N ASN A 119 -4.24 9.06 7.94
CA ASN A 119 -4.86 8.20 6.93
C ASN A 119 -3.83 7.59 5.97
N ILE A 120 -2.83 8.36 5.54
CA ILE A 120 -1.74 7.87 4.68
C ILE A 120 -0.91 6.83 5.43
N LEU A 121 -0.56 7.09 6.70
CA LEU A 121 0.17 6.14 7.52
C LEU A 121 -0.60 4.83 7.68
N ALA A 122 -1.90 4.89 7.99
CA ALA A 122 -2.75 3.71 8.10
C ALA A 122 -2.83 2.90 6.79
N ARG A 123 -2.87 3.57 5.63
CA ARG A 123 -2.83 2.86 4.33
C ARG A 123 -1.47 2.24 4.05
N ASN A 124 -0.39 2.94 4.38
CA ASN A 124 0.96 2.45 4.16
C ASN A 124 1.27 1.24 5.04
N THR A 125 0.85 1.25 6.31
CA THR A 125 1.03 0.08 7.20
C THR A 125 0.27 -1.14 6.68
N LEU A 126 -0.99 -0.97 6.26
CA LEU A 126 -1.77 -2.06 5.63
C LEU A 126 -1.11 -2.57 4.34
N THR A 127 -0.56 -1.67 3.54
CA THR A 127 0.15 -2.04 2.30
C THR A 127 1.43 -2.79 2.62
N GLU A 128 2.20 -2.36 3.62
CA GLU A 128 3.41 -3.02 4.07
C GLU A 128 3.12 -4.43 4.59
N GLU A 129 2.07 -4.60 5.39
CA GLU A 129 1.61 -5.91 5.85
C GLU A 129 1.20 -6.81 4.68
N SER A 130 0.45 -6.28 3.72
CA SER A 130 0.06 -7.03 2.51
C SER A 130 1.28 -7.47 1.69
N LEU A 131 2.27 -6.59 1.52
CA LEU A 131 3.50 -6.89 0.79
C LEU A 131 4.35 -7.93 1.53
N LYS A 132 4.43 -7.85 2.86
CA LYS A 132 5.11 -8.89 3.67
C LYS A 132 4.44 -10.25 3.51
N ALA A 133 3.11 -10.31 3.59
CA ALA A 133 2.36 -11.54 3.39
C ALA A 133 2.57 -12.12 1.98
N LYS A 134 2.55 -11.28 0.93
CA LYS A 134 2.85 -11.70 -0.44
C LYS A 134 4.29 -12.21 -0.61
N ASN A 135 5.26 -11.56 0.02
CA ASN A 135 6.65 -12.02 -0.02
C ASN A 135 6.81 -13.40 0.63
N ILE A 136 6.14 -13.65 1.77
CA ILE A 136 6.14 -14.96 2.41
C ILE A 136 5.51 -16.01 1.48
N ASP A 137 4.33 -15.74 0.91
CA ASP A 137 3.66 -16.65 -0.04
C ASP A 137 4.51 -16.93 -1.28
N ILE A 138 5.18 -15.91 -1.84
CA ILE A 138 6.09 -16.07 -2.98
C ILE A 138 7.29 -16.93 -2.59
N GLN A 139 7.86 -16.73 -1.40
CA GLN A 139 8.99 -17.52 -0.92
C GLN A 139 8.60 -19.00 -0.75
N GLU A 140 7.46 -19.28 -0.13
CA GLU A 140 6.94 -20.66 0.02
C GLU A 140 6.70 -21.33 -1.34
N LYS A 141 6.15 -20.59 -2.31
CA LYS A 141 5.97 -21.08 -3.68
C LYS A 141 7.30 -21.38 -4.36
N LEU A 142 8.31 -20.53 -4.19
CA LEU A 142 9.65 -20.76 -4.74
C LEU A 142 10.30 -21.99 -4.13
N ASP A 143 10.18 -22.18 -2.82
CA ASP A 143 10.72 -23.35 -2.13
C ASP A 143 10.02 -24.63 -2.62
N THR A 144 8.69 -24.58 -2.76
CA THR A 144 7.89 -25.70 -3.31
C THR A 144 8.29 -26.06 -4.74
N ILE A 145 8.44 -25.06 -5.62
CA ILE A 145 8.87 -25.28 -7.01
C ILE A 145 10.28 -25.87 -7.05
N THR A 146 11.18 -25.37 -6.20
CA THR A 146 12.55 -25.89 -6.11
C THR A 146 12.56 -27.36 -5.70
N GLN A 147 11.78 -27.72 -4.67
CA GLN A 147 11.65 -29.10 -4.22
C GLN A 147 11.01 -30.01 -5.28
N LEU A 148 9.93 -29.55 -5.92
CA LEU A 148 9.28 -30.31 -6.99
C LEU A 148 10.22 -30.54 -8.18
N SER A 149 11.01 -29.52 -8.54
CA SER A 149 12.01 -29.61 -9.59
C SER A 149 13.11 -30.61 -9.24
N ALA A 150 13.59 -30.62 -8.00
CA ALA A 150 14.55 -31.62 -7.52
C ALA A 150 13.98 -33.05 -7.59
N ASN A 151 12.72 -33.23 -7.16
CA ASN A 151 12.03 -34.53 -7.24
C ASN A 151 11.82 -34.99 -8.69
N ALA A 152 11.47 -34.08 -9.61
CA ALA A 152 11.30 -34.39 -11.02
C ALA A 152 12.62 -34.85 -11.66
N ILE A 153 13.75 -34.23 -11.29
CA ILE A 153 15.09 -34.67 -11.73
C ILE A 153 15.39 -36.08 -11.21
N LYS A 154 15.11 -36.34 -9.92
CA LYS A 154 15.32 -37.67 -9.32
C LYS A 154 14.48 -38.76 -10.02
N ILE A 155 13.19 -38.50 -10.26
CA ILE A 155 12.29 -39.43 -10.96
C ILE A 155 12.80 -39.70 -12.38
N LYS A 156 13.30 -38.66 -13.08
CA LYS A 156 13.87 -38.82 -14.42
C LYS A 156 15.10 -39.75 -14.41
N GLU A 157 15.97 -39.58 -13.42
CA GLU A 157 17.16 -40.43 -13.23
C GLU A 157 16.77 -41.88 -12.92
N GLU A 158 15.86 -42.10 -11.97
CA GLU A 158 15.34 -43.43 -11.62
C GLU A 158 14.68 -44.12 -12.83
N ASN A 159 13.89 -43.40 -13.62
CA ASN A 159 13.28 -43.95 -14.83
C ASN A 159 14.35 -44.34 -15.87
N SER A 160 15.39 -43.52 -16.06
CA SER A 160 16.52 -43.85 -16.93
C SER A 160 17.23 -45.14 -16.49
N GLN A 161 17.45 -45.30 -15.17
CA GLN A 161 18.06 -46.51 -14.62
C GLN A 161 17.16 -47.74 -14.80
N LEU A 162 15.86 -47.63 -14.54
CA LEU A 162 14.90 -48.71 -14.75
C LEU A 162 14.81 -49.13 -16.23
N LEU A 163 14.94 -48.20 -17.18
CA LEU A 163 14.99 -48.52 -18.60
C LEU A 163 16.23 -49.33 -18.96
N ILE A 164 17.41 -48.96 -18.43
CA ILE A 164 18.66 -49.71 -18.60
C ILE A 164 18.54 -51.10 -17.97
N GLU A 165 18.01 -51.20 -16.75
CA GLU A 165 17.82 -52.48 -16.07
C GLU A 165 16.86 -53.38 -16.85
N ARG A 166 15.74 -52.82 -17.34
CA ARG A 166 14.78 -53.54 -18.19
C ARG A 166 15.45 -54.08 -19.44
N GLU A 167 16.26 -53.28 -20.13
CA GLU A 167 17.00 -53.72 -21.32
C GLU A 167 17.98 -54.86 -21.00
N SER A 168 18.69 -54.75 -19.87
CA SER A 168 19.60 -55.80 -19.40
C SER A 168 18.88 -57.11 -19.05
N LEU A 169 17.71 -57.02 -18.43
CA LEU A 169 16.89 -58.19 -18.09
C LEU A 169 16.33 -58.87 -19.34
N ILE A 170 15.88 -58.09 -20.34
CA ILE A 170 15.46 -58.64 -21.63
C ILE A 170 16.62 -59.37 -22.30
N ALA A 171 17.80 -58.76 -22.36
CA ALA A 171 18.99 -59.40 -22.92
C ALA A 171 19.37 -60.70 -22.18
N ASN A 172 19.24 -60.71 -20.84
CA ASN A 172 19.48 -61.92 -20.03
C ASN A 172 18.46 -63.02 -20.32
N VAL A 173 17.18 -62.67 -20.46
CA VAL A 173 16.11 -63.62 -20.82
C VAL A 173 16.37 -64.20 -22.22
N ASP A 174 16.70 -63.36 -23.19
CA ASP A 174 17.00 -63.81 -24.56
C ASP A 174 18.24 -64.71 -24.62
N ALA A 175 19.27 -64.38 -23.83
CA ALA A 175 20.48 -65.20 -23.71
C ALA A 175 20.18 -66.57 -23.07
N LEU A 176 19.37 -66.59 -22.00
CA LEU A 176 18.94 -67.82 -21.33
C LEU A 176 18.08 -68.70 -22.24
N ASP A 177 17.12 -68.11 -22.97
CA ASP A 177 16.28 -68.83 -23.92
C ASP A 177 17.12 -69.42 -25.06
N SER A 178 18.09 -68.65 -25.58
CA SER A 178 19.03 -69.13 -26.60
C SER A 178 19.89 -70.29 -26.08
N ALA A 179 20.41 -70.20 -24.84
CA ALA A 179 21.19 -71.26 -24.22
C ALA A 179 20.35 -72.52 -23.96
N TYR A 180 19.11 -72.34 -23.50
CA TYR A 180 18.16 -73.42 -23.29
C TYR A 180 17.83 -74.13 -24.62
N LYS A 181 17.50 -73.38 -25.67
CA LYS A 181 17.27 -73.93 -27.03
C LYS A 181 18.49 -74.66 -27.56
N ALA A 182 19.69 -74.13 -27.37
CA ALA A 182 20.92 -74.79 -27.78
C ALA A 182 21.14 -76.13 -27.04
N LEU A 183 20.85 -76.18 -25.74
CA LEU A 183 20.89 -77.42 -24.95
C LEU A 183 19.82 -78.42 -25.41
N GLU A 184 18.60 -77.95 -25.67
CA GLU A 184 17.49 -78.77 -26.14
C GLU A 184 17.77 -79.33 -27.54
N ASP A 185 18.30 -78.52 -28.45
CA ASP A 185 18.71 -78.95 -29.79
C ASP A 185 19.87 -79.94 -29.76
N ASP A 186 20.87 -79.76 -28.88
CA ASP A 186 21.93 -80.75 -28.69
C ASP A 186 21.37 -82.08 -28.17
N SER A 187 20.51 -82.03 -27.15
CA SER A 187 19.83 -83.21 -26.60
C SER A 187 18.98 -83.93 -27.65
N LYS A 188 18.19 -83.20 -28.44
CA LYS A 188 17.41 -83.75 -29.57
C LYS A 188 18.30 -84.38 -30.62
N ARG A 189 19.43 -83.75 -30.97
CA ARG A 189 20.41 -84.29 -31.93
C ARG A 189 21.03 -85.58 -31.42
N GLN A 190 21.40 -85.65 -30.13
CA GLN A 190 21.93 -86.87 -29.51
C GLN A 190 20.89 -88.00 -29.52
N TRP A 191 19.65 -87.73 -29.09
CA TRP A 191 18.56 -88.71 -29.13
C TRP A 191 18.26 -89.20 -30.56
N PHE A 192 18.30 -88.30 -31.55
CA PHE A 192 18.14 -88.67 -32.96
C PHE A 192 19.28 -89.58 -33.44
N LEU A 193 20.54 -89.28 -33.10
CA LEU A 193 21.69 -90.12 -33.42
C LEU A 193 21.59 -91.51 -32.78
N TYR A 194 21.19 -91.60 -31.50
CA TYR A 194 20.94 -92.88 -30.84
C TYR A 194 19.79 -93.65 -31.52
N GLY A 195 18.69 -92.98 -31.84
CA GLY A 195 17.56 -93.58 -32.57
C GLY A 195 17.96 -94.11 -33.94
N ALA A 196 18.71 -93.33 -34.72
CA ALA A 196 19.23 -93.72 -36.03
C ALA A 196 20.20 -94.92 -35.93
N GLY A 197 21.05 -94.95 -34.89
CA GLY A 197 21.92 -96.08 -34.58
C GLY A 197 21.13 -97.36 -34.28
N VAL A 198 20.11 -97.29 -33.42
CA VAL A 198 19.24 -98.43 -33.09
C VAL A 198 18.52 -98.96 -34.34
N VAL A 199 17.96 -98.08 -35.17
CA VAL A 199 17.30 -98.48 -36.43
C VAL A 199 18.28 -99.16 -37.39
N SER A 200 19.49 -98.62 -37.53
CA SER A 200 20.53 -99.22 -38.38
C SER A 200 20.92 -100.63 -37.90
N ILE A 201 21.08 -100.81 -36.59
CA ILE A 201 21.33 -102.13 -35.98
C ILE A 201 20.15 -103.08 -36.22
N ALA A 202 18.92 -102.61 -36.04
CA ALA A 202 17.71 -103.41 -36.27
C ALA A 202 17.60 -103.87 -37.73
N ILE A 203 17.95 -103.02 -38.70
CA ILE A 203 17.99 -103.36 -40.13
C ILE A 203 19.06 -104.42 -40.41
N ILE A 204 20.28 -104.25 -39.88
CA ILE A 204 21.37 -105.22 -40.07
C ILE A 204 21.01 -106.59 -39.46
N PHE A 205 20.48 -106.60 -38.23
CA PHE A 205 20.03 -107.83 -37.58
C PHE A 205 18.86 -108.48 -38.33
N GLY A 206 17.87 -107.70 -38.77
CA GLY A 206 16.75 -108.21 -39.57
C GLY A 206 17.22 -108.81 -40.89
N PHE A 207 18.16 -108.17 -41.58
CA PHE A 207 18.78 -108.69 -42.79
C PHE A 207 19.58 -109.97 -42.54
N TRP A 208 20.35 -110.04 -41.44
CA TRP A 208 21.10 -111.23 -41.07
C TRP A 208 20.18 -112.42 -40.74
N LEU A 209 19.07 -112.17 -40.02
CA LEU A 209 18.05 -113.17 -39.71
C LEU A 209 17.35 -113.67 -40.98
N ALA A 210 16.96 -112.76 -41.88
CA ALA A 210 16.34 -113.09 -43.17
C ALA A 210 17.27 -113.93 -44.05
N ARG A 211 18.57 -113.60 -44.09
CA ARG A 211 19.57 -114.37 -44.84
C ARG A 211 19.79 -115.77 -44.28
N ARG A 212 19.72 -115.95 -42.96
CA ARG A 212 19.84 -117.29 -42.33
C ARG A 212 18.64 -118.20 -42.61
N ILE A 213 17.46 -117.62 -42.85
CA ILE A 213 16.22 -118.37 -43.14
C ILE A 213 16.13 -118.73 -44.64
N TYR A 214 16.80 -118.02 -45.56
CA TYR A 214 16.72 -118.24 -47.01
C TYR A 214 17.60 -119.39 -47.56
N HIS A 215 18.33 -120.14 -46.72
CA HIS A 215 19.08 -121.32 -47.18
C HIS A 215 18.58 -122.60 -46.52
N ASN A 216 17.40 -123.06 -46.93
CA ASN A 216 17.07 -124.49 -46.96
C ASN A 216 15.94 -124.82 -47.97
N ASN A 217 16.36 -125.50 -49.05
CA ASN A 217 15.67 -126.42 -49.98
C ASN A 217 14.46 -126.01 -50.85
N ASN A 218 14.60 -126.30 -52.16
CA ASN A 218 13.93 -127.48 -52.73
C ASN A 218 14.49 -127.95 -54.10
N SER A 219 14.83 -129.24 -54.16
CA SER A 219 14.80 -130.16 -55.32
C SER A 219 13.38 -130.73 -55.51
N GLY A 220 12.79 -131.06 -56.67
CA GLY A 220 13.17 -131.01 -58.10
C GLY A 220 12.09 -131.65 -59.02
N GLY A 221 12.28 -131.59 -60.36
CA GLY A 221 11.79 -132.50 -61.44
C GLY A 221 10.38 -132.32 -62.06
N TRP A 222 10.04 -132.57 -63.34
CA TRP A 222 10.69 -132.79 -64.68
C TRP A 222 9.63 -132.54 -65.79
N ALA A 223 10.03 -131.94 -66.93
CA ALA A 223 9.53 -132.15 -68.30
C ALA A 223 10.57 -131.59 -69.29
#